data_AF-A0A1A8MHV9-F1
#
_entry.id   AF-A0A1A8MHV9-F1
#
_cell.length_a   1.000
_cell.length_b   1.000
_cell.length_c   1.000
_cell.angle_alpha   90.00
_cell.angle_beta   90.00
_cell.angle_gamma   90.00
#
_symmetry.space_group_name_H-M   'P 1'
#
loop_
_entity.id
_entity.type
_entity.pdbx_description
1 polymer ?
#
loop_
_entity_poly.entity_id
_entity_poly.type
_entity_poly.pdbx_seq_one_letter_code
_entity_poly.pdbx_strand_id
1 'polypeptide(L)'
;MENFLLGALLFTVTRTEPVETVGTKPNFIIILADDMGWGDLDVNQPEKKTNNTPNLNLMAQQGLRLTDFHSPASTCSPSRATILTGRYGLRTGVTHNFGVNSVAGLPLSEITLPQLLQQADRRYDGIDATRILLQREHTGHEFLFHPNSGAAGKFGDLQTVRAGKYKAFFITGAAEACGGGTGQPQPHDPPLIFDLEQDESEETPLRFDTPEYQTVAQR
;
A
#
# COMPACT_ATOMS: atom_id res chain seq x y z
N MET A 1 -46.04 65.99 -24.05
CA MET A 1 -46.01 64.67 -24.72
C MET A 1 -44.62 64.10 -24.49
N GLU A 2 -44.46 63.32 -23.43
CA GLU A 2 -43.20 62.67 -23.09
C GLU A 2 -43.32 61.19 -23.45
N ASN A 3 -42.51 60.72 -24.40
CA ASN A 3 -42.47 59.33 -24.81
C ASN A 3 -41.54 58.55 -23.87
N PHE A 4 -42.09 57.65 -23.07
CA PHE A 4 -41.33 56.62 -22.36
C PHE A 4 -41.09 55.43 -23.29
N LEU A 5 -39.82 55.18 -23.62
CA LEU A 5 -39.37 53.96 -24.31
C LEU A 5 -39.18 52.84 -23.28
N LEU A 6 -40.04 51.84 -23.33
CA LEU A 6 -39.95 50.63 -22.51
C LEU A 6 -39.03 49.61 -23.22
N GLY A 7 -37.79 49.50 -22.77
CA GLY A 7 -36.85 48.48 -23.26
C GLY A 7 -37.08 47.14 -22.56
N ALA A 8 -37.61 46.14 -23.29
CA ALA A 8 -37.72 44.77 -22.78
C ALA A 8 -36.38 44.05 -22.93
N LEU A 9 -35.70 43.77 -21.81
CA LEU A 9 -34.56 42.86 -21.76
C LEU A 9 -35.08 41.42 -21.79
N LEU A 10 -34.96 40.73 -22.94
CA LEU A 10 -35.14 39.27 -22.99
C LEU A 10 -33.88 38.61 -22.40
N PHE A 11 -33.99 38.08 -21.18
CA PHE A 11 -33.05 37.09 -20.67
C PHE A 11 -33.39 35.74 -21.31
N THR A 12 -32.63 35.32 -22.32
CA THR A 12 -32.65 33.94 -22.80
C THR A 12 -31.99 33.05 -21.75
N VAL A 13 -32.81 32.36 -20.95
CA VAL A 13 -32.36 31.24 -20.11
C VAL A 13 -32.07 30.07 -21.04
N THR A 14 -30.80 29.85 -21.38
CA THR A 14 -30.38 28.63 -22.05
C THR A 14 -30.49 27.47 -21.07
N ARG A 15 -31.48 26.61 -21.28
CA ARG A 15 -31.60 25.35 -20.56
C ARG A 15 -30.40 24.48 -20.95
N THR A 16 -29.39 24.43 -20.09
CA THR A 16 -28.33 23.42 -20.17
C THR A 16 -28.97 22.07 -19.85
N GLU A 17 -29.26 21.29 -20.88
CA GLU A 17 -29.62 19.88 -20.67
C GLU A 17 -28.45 19.21 -19.94
N PRO A 18 -28.72 18.41 -18.89
CA PRO A 18 -27.67 17.63 -18.27
C PRO A 18 -27.12 16.69 -19.35
N VAL A 19 -25.82 16.79 -19.59
CA VAL A 19 -25.11 15.80 -20.41
C VAL A 19 -25.20 14.50 -19.62
N GLU A 20 -26.12 13.62 -20.00
CA GLU A 20 -26.07 12.23 -19.59
C GLU A 20 -24.83 11.63 -20.22
N THR A 21 -23.74 11.67 -19.45
CA THR A 21 -22.62 10.78 -19.71
C THR A 21 -23.14 9.38 -19.37
N VAL A 22 -23.48 8.61 -20.40
CA VAL A 22 -23.39 7.14 -20.34
C VAL A 22 -21.89 6.81 -20.27
N GLY A 23 -21.27 7.24 -19.17
CA GLY A 23 -19.86 7.08 -18.90
C GLY A 23 -19.67 5.77 -18.16
N THR A 24 -18.80 4.92 -18.69
CA THR A 24 -18.25 3.81 -17.92
C THR A 24 -17.81 4.34 -16.56
N LYS A 25 -18.33 3.76 -15.47
CA LYS A 25 -17.96 4.17 -14.10
C LYS A 25 -16.42 4.21 -13.99
N PRO A 26 -15.82 5.25 -13.40
CA PRO A 26 -14.36 5.37 -13.37
C PRO A 26 -13.77 4.25 -12.54
N ASN A 27 -12.66 3.68 -12.99
CA ASN A 27 -11.82 2.82 -12.15
C ASN A 27 -11.19 3.68 -11.06
N PHE A 28 -11.04 3.12 -9.86
CA PHE A 28 -10.30 3.75 -8.78
C PHE A 28 -9.24 2.77 -8.31
N ILE A 29 -8.03 3.28 -8.04
CA ILE A 29 -6.88 2.51 -7.59
C ILE A 29 -6.45 3.12 -6.26
N ILE A 30 -6.32 2.29 -5.23
CA ILE A 30 -5.78 2.69 -3.93
C ILE A 30 -4.37 2.10 -3.83
N ILE A 31 -3.36 2.96 -3.83
CA ILE A 31 -1.98 2.59 -3.56
C ILE A 31 -1.70 2.94 -2.10
N LEU A 32 -1.56 1.93 -1.25
CA LEU A 32 -1.24 2.08 0.16
C LEU A 32 0.17 1.56 0.42
N ALA A 33 1.10 2.47 0.73
CA ALA A 33 2.45 2.12 1.15
C ALA A 33 2.47 1.69 2.63
N ASP A 34 3.44 0.85 2.99
CA ASP A 34 3.70 0.41 4.38
C ASP A 34 4.93 1.15 4.91
N ASP A 35 4.83 1.65 6.15
CA ASP A 35 5.90 2.37 6.86
C ASP A 35 6.56 3.54 6.10
N MET A 36 5.87 4.10 5.10
CA MET A 36 6.33 5.27 4.36
C MET A 36 5.98 6.57 5.10
N GLY A 37 7.02 7.30 5.52
CA GLY A 37 6.92 8.59 6.16
C GLY A 37 6.68 9.74 5.17
N TRP A 38 6.29 10.90 5.71
CA TRP A 38 6.05 12.11 4.91
C TRP A 38 7.28 12.54 4.09
N GLY A 39 8.48 12.38 4.67
CA GLY A 39 9.75 12.77 4.07
C GLY A 39 10.31 11.80 3.03
N ASP A 40 9.69 10.63 2.83
CA ASP A 40 10.24 9.60 1.94
C ASP A 40 9.97 9.90 0.46
N LEU A 41 9.07 10.84 0.17
CA LEU A 41 8.80 11.29 -1.20
C LEU A 41 9.58 12.56 -1.51
N ASP A 42 10.34 12.56 -2.61
CA ASP A 42 11.14 13.72 -3.03
C ASP A 42 10.28 14.98 -3.22
N VAL A 43 9.03 14.80 -3.65
CA VAL A 43 8.07 15.91 -3.81
C VAL A 43 7.81 16.65 -2.48
N ASN A 44 7.94 15.96 -1.34
CA ASN A 44 7.76 16.51 0.01
C ASN A 44 9.08 17.04 0.60
N GLN A 45 10.22 16.72 0.00
CA GLN A 45 11.56 17.17 0.40
C GLN A 45 12.31 17.74 -0.83
N PRO A 46 11.83 18.84 -1.44
CA PRO A 46 12.36 19.32 -2.72
C PRO A 46 13.84 19.70 -2.68
N GLU A 47 14.39 19.98 -1.50
CA GLU A 47 15.81 20.29 -1.26
C GLU A 47 16.69 19.05 -1.11
N LYS A 48 16.10 17.88 -0.80
CA LYS A 48 16.79 16.60 -0.56
C LYS A 48 16.19 15.51 -1.46
N LYS A 49 16.38 15.64 -2.77
CA LYS A 49 15.87 14.70 -3.79
C LYS A 49 16.69 13.40 -3.88
N THR A 50 16.89 12.72 -2.76
CA THR A 50 17.74 11.53 -2.66
C THR A 50 16.96 10.22 -2.71
N ASN A 51 15.62 10.26 -2.65
CA ASN A 51 14.80 9.07 -2.46
C ASN A 51 14.36 8.43 -3.78
N ASN A 52 14.69 9.06 -4.91
CA ASN A 52 14.50 8.56 -6.27
C ASN A 52 13.06 8.08 -6.54
N THR A 53 12.11 9.01 -6.41
CA THR A 53 10.66 8.76 -6.58
C THR A 53 10.06 9.42 -7.84
N PRO A 54 10.67 9.30 -9.04
CA PRO A 54 10.31 10.10 -10.21
C PRO A 54 8.86 9.92 -10.68
N ASN A 55 8.30 8.70 -10.56
CA ASN A 55 6.92 8.42 -10.97
C ASN A 55 5.88 9.03 -10.00
N LEU A 56 6.17 9.02 -8.69
CA LEU A 56 5.30 9.64 -7.69
C LEU A 56 5.40 11.18 -7.75
N ASN A 57 6.58 11.71 -8.09
CA ASN A 57 6.75 13.13 -8.40
C ASN A 57 5.88 13.54 -9.60
N LEU A 58 5.86 12.73 -10.67
CA LEU A 58 5.02 12.98 -11.84
C LEU A 58 3.52 12.90 -11.48
N MET A 59 3.12 11.89 -10.71
CA MET A 59 1.73 11.75 -10.24
C MET A 59 1.28 12.98 -9.42
N ALA A 60 2.14 13.50 -8.55
CA ALA A 60 1.86 14.69 -7.77
C ALA A 60 1.79 15.97 -8.62
N GLN A 61 2.58 16.07 -9.69
CA GLN A 61 2.55 17.20 -10.63
C GLN A 61 1.32 17.19 -11.54
N GLN A 62 0.84 16.00 -11.94
CA GLN A 62 -0.30 15.83 -12.84
C GLN A 62 -1.64 15.68 -12.10
N GLY A 63 -1.60 15.55 -10.78
CA GLY A 63 -2.77 15.29 -9.95
C GLY A 63 -2.95 16.32 -8.83
N LEU A 64 -3.70 15.90 -7.82
CA LEU A 64 -3.86 16.64 -6.58
C LEU A 64 -2.97 16.03 -5.50
N ARG A 65 -2.20 16.88 -4.81
CA ARG A 65 -1.42 16.48 -3.63
C ARG A 65 -1.98 17.14 -2.38
N LEU A 66 -2.18 16.34 -1.35
CA LEU A 66 -2.61 16.81 -0.02
C LEU A 66 -1.39 16.91 0.89
N THR A 67 -1.11 18.10 1.41
CA THR A 67 -0.01 18.35 2.36
C THR A 67 -0.42 18.19 3.82
N ASP A 68 -1.72 18.04 4.05
CA ASP A 68 -2.33 17.80 5.34
C ASP A 68 -3.25 16.58 5.21
N PHE A 69 -2.65 15.39 5.30
CA PHE A 69 -3.34 14.10 5.16
C PHE A 69 -2.83 13.14 6.22
N HIS A 70 -3.73 12.66 7.07
CA HIS A 70 -3.37 11.87 8.24
C HIS A 70 -3.82 10.42 8.09
N SER A 71 -2.94 9.50 8.49
CA SER A 71 -3.34 8.12 8.74
C SER A 71 -4.37 8.08 9.87
N PRO A 72 -5.43 7.27 9.78
CA PRO A 72 -6.46 7.18 10.82
C PRO A 72 -5.96 6.54 12.12
N ALA A 73 -4.78 5.91 12.11
CA ALA A 73 -4.08 5.44 13.30
C ALA A 73 -2.55 5.48 13.09
N SER A 74 -1.80 5.35 14.18
CA SER A 74 -0.33 5.32 14.18
C SER A 74 0.26 3.93 13.87
N THR A 75 -0.58 2.93 13.62
CA THR A 75 -0.16 1.52 13.40
C THR A 75 -0.95 0.86 12.27
N CYS A 76 -0.38 -0.21 11.70
CA CYS A 76 -0.79 -0.85 10.45
C CYS A 76 -2.24 -1.40 10.47
N SER A 77 -2.59 -2.31 11.40
CA SER A 77 -3.90 -3.00 11.38
C SER A 77 -5.07 -2.04 11.60
N PRO A 78 -5.05 -1.13 12.60
CA PRO A 78 -6.12 -0.14 12.77
C PRO A 78 -6.26 0.81 11.57
N SER A 79 -5.13 1.18 10.94
CA SER A 79 -5.15 2.04 9.76
C SER A 79 -5.81 1.37 8.56
N ARG A 80 -5.41 0.13 8.27
CA ARG A 80 -5.97 -0.69 7.17
C ARG A 80 -7.45 -1.00 7.41
N ALA A 81 -7.83 -1.35 8.64
CA ALA A 81 -9.23 -1.56 9.01
C ALA A 81 -10.08 -0.30 8.77
N THR A 82 -9.55 0.88 9.11
CA THR A 82 -10.27 2.15 8.88
C THR A 82 -10.38 2.49 7.39
N ILE A 83 -9.34 2.25 6.59
CA ILE A 83 -9.38 2.44 5.13
C ILE A 83 -10.43 1.52 4.49
N LEU A 84 -10.48 0.25 4.94
CA LEU A 84 -11.43 -0.72 4.40
C LEU A 84 -12.87 -0.44 4.80
N THR A 85 -13.14 0.10 5.99
CA THR A 85 -14.51 0.24 6.52
C THR A 85 -15.04 1.67 6.57
N GLY A 86 -14.16 2.66 6.42
CA GLY A 86 -14.47 4.07 6.70
C GLY A 86 -14.74 4.35 8.19
N ARG A 87 -14.39 3.42 9.10
CA ARG A 87 -14.70 3.51 10.53
C ARG A 87 -13.42 3.41 11.37
N TYR A 88 -13.24 4.34 12.29
CA TYR A 88 -12.12 4.32 13.23
C TYR A 88 -12.03 3.00 14.01
N GLY A 89 -10.82 2.61 14.39
CA GLY A 89 -10.53 1.40 15.18
C GLY A 89 -11.39 1.24 16.45
N LEU A 90 -11.73 2.34 17.12
CA LEU A 90 -12.65 2.34 18.29
C LEU A 90 -14.07 1.87 17.96
N ARG A 91 -14.49 1.98 16.70
CA ARG A 91 -15.82 1.57 16.22
C ARG A 91 -15.84 0.16 15.65
N THR A 92 -14.71 -0.30 15.12
CA THR A 92 -14.54 -1.65 14.55
C THR A 92 -13.96 -2.65 15.56
N GLY A 93 -13.41 -2.18 16.68
CA GLY A 93 -12.69 -3.01 17.65
C GLY A 93 -11.23 -3.28 17.28
N VAL A 94 -10.76 -2.87 16.10
CA VAL A 94 -9.36 -2.99 15.68
C VAL A 94 -8.56 -1.79 16.21
N THR A 95 -8.14 -1.86 17.47
CA THR A 95 -7.47 -0.74 18.16
C THR A 95 -5.95 -0.86 18.23
N HIS A 96 -5.40 -2.02 17.89
CA HIS A 96 -3.97 -2.32 17.92
C HIS A 96 -3.60 -3.22 16.74
N ASN A 97 -2.31 -3.39 16.51
CA ASN A 97 -1.83 -4.34 15.52
C ASN A 97 -2.10 -5.77 15.98
N PHE A 98 -2.60 -6.58 15.06
CA PHE A 98 -2.69 -8.02 15.26
C PHE A 98 -1.33 -8.64 14.97
N GLY A 99 -0.75 -9.30 15.98
CA GLY A 99 0.32 -10.27 15.76
C GLY A 99 -0.25 -11.54 15.14
N VAL A 100 0.59 -12.42 14.66
CA VAL A 100 0.15 -13.60 13.87
C VAL A 100 -0.57 -14.69 14.65
N ASN A 101 -0.37 -14.72 15.96
CA ASN A 101 -1.11 -15.60 16.86
C ASN A 101 -2.42 -14.95 17.33
N SER A 102 -2.79 -13.79 16.76
CA SER A 102 -4.06 -13.15 17.05
C SER A 102 -5.19 -14.00 16.49
N VAL A 103 -6.06 -14.44 17.39
CA VAL A 103 -7.34 -15.07 17.03
C VAL A 103 -8.42 -14.04 16.69
N ALA A 104 -8.11 -12.75 16.86
CA ALA A 104 -8.98 -11.62 16.55
C ALA A 104 -8.58 -10.97 15.22
N GLY A 105 -9.52 -10.28 14.59
CA GLY A 105 -9.34 -9.60 13.32
C GLY A 105 -10.42 -8.54 13.10
N LEU A 106 -10.55 -8.07 11.86
CA LEU A 106 -11.69 -7.23 11.49
C LEU A 106 -12.99 -8.03 11.69
N PRO A 107 -13.99 -7.53 12.45
CA PRO A 107 -15.23 -8.26 12.64
C PRO A 107 -15.94 -8.54 11.32
N LEU A 108 -16.44 -9.77 11.14
CA LEU A 108 -17.15 -10.18 9.92
C LEU A 108 -18.46 -9.43 9.69
N SER A 109 -18.96 -8.72 10.70
CA SER A 109 -20.12 -7.84 10.60
C SER A 109 -19.82 -6.49 9.95
N GLU A 110 -18.55 -6.11 9.79
CA GLU A 110 -18.17 -4.87 9.12
C GLU A 110 -18.31 -5.02 7.61
N ILE A 111 -18.83 -3.98 6.96
CA ILE A 111 -18.93 -3.91 5.50
C ILE A 111 -17.72 -3.16 4.99
N THR A 112 -16.93 -3.82 4.15
CA THR A 112 -15.72 -3.23 3.56
C THR A 112 -16.04 -2.53 2.24
N LEU A 113 -15.18 -1.57 1.86
CA LEU A 113 -15.24 -0.83 0.61
C LEU A 113 -15.30 -1.77 -0.60
N PRO A 114 -14.48 -2.84 -0.72
CA PRO A 114 -14.63 -3.80 -1.82
C PRO A 114 -15.98 -4.50 -1.83
N GLN A 115 -16.51 -4.93 -0.68
CA GLN A 115 -17.83 -5.58 -0.59
C GLN A 115 -18.96 -4.64 -1.03
N LEU A 116 -18.91 -3.38 -0.62
CA LEU A 116 -19.86 -2.35 -1.05
C LEU A 116 -19.80 -2.13 -2.57
N LEU A 117 -18.60 -2.11 -3.14
CA LEU A 117 -18.40 -1.80 -4.55
C LEU A 117 -18.68 -2.98 -5.48
N GLN A 118 -18.51 -4.22 -5.01
CA GLN A 118 -18.91 -5.42 -5.75
C GLN A 118 -20.43 -5.45 -5.99
N GLN A 119 -21.23 -4.97 -5.03
CA GLN A 119 -22.68 -4.81 -5.20
C GLN A 119 -23.04 -3.73 -6.23
N ALA A 120 -22.11 -2.83 -6.57
CA ALA A 120 -22.32 -1.68 -7.43
C ALA A 120 -21.91 -1.92 -8.90
N ASP A 121 -21.88 -3.17 -9.37
CA ASP A 121 -21.51 -3.54 -10.75
C ASP A 121 -20.08 -3.06 -11.11
N ARG A 122 -19.13 -3.32 -10.21
CA ARG A 122 -17.70 -3.06 -10.41
C ARG A 122 -16.93 -4.36 -10.27
N ARG A 123 -15.99 -4.61 -11.20
CA ARG A 123 -15.05 -5.72 -11.11
C ARG A 123 -13.86 -5.30 -10.25
N TYR A 124 -13.60 -6.07 -9.21
CA TYR A 124 -12.40 -5.94 -8.40
C TYR A 124 -11.35 -6.89 -8.99
N ASP A 125 -10.26 -6.33 -9.52
CA ASP A 125 -9.08 -7.08 -10.01
C ASP A 125 -7.94 -7.08 -8.97
N GLY A 126 -8.27 -6.77 -7.72
CA GLY A 126 -7.38 -7.05 -6.60
C GLY A 126 -7.53 -8.51 -6.20
N ILE A 127 -6.41 -9.19 -5.95
CA ILE A 127 -6.46 -10.47 -5.24
C ILE A 127 -6.87 -10.14 -3.81
N ASP A 128 -8.05 -10.62 -3.41
CA ASP A 128 -8.44 -10.66 -2.01
C ASP A 128 -7.49 -11.64 -1.28
N ALA A 129 -6.38 -11.09 -0.79
CA ALA A 129 -5.40 -11.83 -0.03
C ALA A 129 -5.96 -12.31 1.32
N THR A 130 -7.20 -12.00 1.69
CA THR A 130 -7.82 -12.51 2.93
C THR A 130 -7.76 -14.03 3.01
N ARG A 131 -7.93 -14.77 1.89
CA ARG A 131 -7.78 -16.24 1.91
C ARG A 131 -6.31 -16.70 1.97
N ILE A 132 -5.37 -15.88 1.49
CA ILE A 132 -3.93 -16.13 1.60
C ILE A 132 -3.45 -15.84 3.04
N LEU A 133 -3.92 -14.73 3.63
CA LEU A 133 -3.53 -14.18 4.93
C LEU A 133 -4.26 -14.86 6.09
N LEU A 134 -5.52 -15.26 5.91
CA LEU A 134 -6.38 -15.84 6.96
C LEU A 134 -6.74 -17.31 6.71
N GLN A 135 -6.58 -17.84 5.49
CA GLN A 135 -7.03 -19.21 5.15
C GLN A 135 -5.94 -20.08 4.48
N ARG A 136 -4.68 -19.63 4.42
CA ARG A 136 -3.53 -20.37 3.85
C ARG A 136 -3.74 -20.91 2.42
N GLU A 137 -4.58 -20.29 1.60
CA GLU A 137 -4.75 -20.72 0.20
C GLU A 137 -3.61 -20.18 -0.68
N HIS A 138 -2.91 -21.09 -1.38
CA HIS A 138 -1.86 -20.76 -2.34
C HIS A 138 -2.44 -20.68 -3.75
N THR A 139 -2.94 -19.51 -4.15
CA THR A 139 -3.25 -19.25 -5.56
C THR A 139 -2.52 -18.00 -6.03
N GLY A 140 -1.52 -18.19 -6.89
CA GLY A 140 -1.01 -17.13 -7.76
C GLY A 140 0.48 -17.22 -8.04
N HIS A 141 1.32 -17.05 -7.02
CA HIS A 141 2.77 -16.95 -7.20
C HIS A 141 3.50 -17.71 -6.08
N GLU A 142 4.32 -18.70 -6.46
CA GLU A 142 5.19 -19.44 -5.53
C GLU A 142 6.29 -18.52 -4.96
N PHE A 143 6.71 -17.54 -5.76
CA PHE A 143 7.75 -16.57 -5.43
C PHE A 143 7.26 -15.14 -5.58
N LEU A 144 7.60 -14.31 -4.61
CA LEU A 144 7.49 -12.85 -4.68
C LEU A 144 8.91 -12.26 -4.65
N PHE A 145 9.29 -11.60 -5.74
CA PHE A 145 10.58 -10.91 -5.84
C PHE A 145 10.42 -9.47 -5.36
N HIS A 146 11.29 -9.05 -4.45
CA HIS A 146 11.36 -7.68 -3.97
C HIS A 146 12.64 -7.03 -4.54
N PRO A 147 12.52 -6.22 -5.60
CA PRO A 147 13.65 -5.46 -6.10
C PRO A 147 14.01 -4.36 -5.09
N ASN A 148 15.29 -4.03 -5.07
CA ASN A 148 15.86 -2.98 -4.24
C ASN A 148 15.36 -1.63 -4.72
N SER A 149 14.84 -0.83 -3.78
CA SER A 149 14.36 0.53 -4.04
C SER A 149 15.48 1.54 -4.28
N GLY A 150 16.76 1.13 -4.20
CA GLY A 150 17.91 2.02 -4.24
C GLY A 150 18.29 2.59 -2.87
N ALA A 151 17.51 2.29 -1.81
CA ALA A 151 17.89 2.60 -0.43
C ALA A 151 19.16 1.83 0.01
N ALA A 152 19.38 0.65 -0.57
CA ALA A 152 20.35 -0.33 -0.11
C ALA A 152 21.23 -0.89 -1.23
N GLY A 153 22.01 -0.07 -1.93
CA GLY A 153 22.80 -0.53 -3.08
C GLY A 153 22.19 -0.03 -4.40
N LYS A 154 22.23 -0.83 -5.46
CA LYS A 154 21.78 -0.38 -6.78
C LYS A 154 20.27 -0.60 -6.96
N PHE A 155 19.58 0.45 -7.42
CA PHE A 155 18.17 0.40 -7.78
C PHE A 155 17.88 -0.74 -8.76
N GLY A 156 16.88 -1.57 -8.44
CA GLY A 156 16.44 -2.68 -9.28
C GLY A 156 17.19 -4.00 -9.06
N ASP A 157 18.26 -4.02 -8.27
CA ASP A 157 18.93 -5.27 -7.88
C ASP A 157 17.99 -6.10 -6.99
N LEU A 158 18.20 -7.42 -6.91
CA LEU A 158 17.36 -8.28 -6.06
C LEU A 158 17.69 -8.04 -4.58
N GLN A 159 16.71 -7.61 -3.77
CA GLN A 159 16.90 -7.39 -2.35
C GLN A 159 16.42 -8.59 -1.53
N THR A 160 15.17 -9.01 -1.76
CA THR A 160 14.59 -10.18 -1.08
C THR A 160 13.73 -11.01 -2.01
N VAL A 161 13.58 -12.29 -1.67
CA VAL A 161 12.63 -13.20 -2.31
C VAL A 161 11.81 -13.87 -1.23
N ARG A 162 10.49 -13.86 -1.37
CA ARG A 162 9.60 -14.69 -0.55
C ARG A 162 9.19 -15.93 -1.34
N ALA A 163 9.45 -17.11 -0.80
CA ALA A 163 9.08 -18.40 -1.35
C ALA A 163 8.18 -19.13 -0.35
N GLY A 164 6.86 -19.00 -0.52
CA GLY A 164 5.89 -19.49 0.46
C GLY A 164 6.10 -18.90 1.86
N LYS A 165 6.47 -19.76 2.82
CA LYS A 165 6.77 -19.36 4.21
C LYS A 165 8.18 -18.84 4.42
N TYR A 166 9.07 -19.03 3.46
CA TYR A 166 10.45 -18.59 3.59
C TYR A 166 10.66 -17.22 2.99
N LYS A 167 11.53 -16.42 3.60
CA LYS A 167 12.00 -15.16 3.04
C LYS A 167 13.52 -15.16 3.01
N ALA A 168 14.09 -14.97 1.84
CA ALA A 168 15.53 -14.88 1.62
C ALA A 168 15.93 -13.41 1.44
N PHE A 169 16.94 -12.97 2.18
CA PHE A 169 17.57 -11.66 2.06
C PHE A 169 18.94 -11.80 1.40
N PHE A 170 19.12 -11.08 0.29
CA PHE A 170 20.41 -10.92 -0.39
C PHE A 170 21.12 -9.65 0.06
N ILE A 171 20.37 -8.66 0.55
CA ILE A 171 20.91 -7.40 1.09
C ILE A 171 20.12 -7.03 2.35
N THR A 172 20.82 -6.78 3.46
CA THR A 172 20.22 -6.26 4.70
C THR A 172 20.79 -4.88 5.06
N GLY A 173 20.19 -4.24 6.08
CA GLY A 173 20.86 -3.17 6.80
C GLY A 173 20.89 -1.82 6.11
N ALA A 174 20.10 -1.51 5.10
CA ALA A 174 20.11 -0.18 4.48
C ALA A 174 18.73 0.49 4.34
N ALA A 175 17.83 0.14 5.25
CA ALA A 175 16.65 0.95 5.51
C ALA A 175 16.98 1.97 6.62
N GLU A 176 16.47 3.19 6.48
CA GLU A 176 16.41 4.14 7.58
C GLU A 176 15.37 3.62 8.59
N ALA A 177 15.82 3.24 9.79
CA ALA A 177 14.92 2.83 10.85
C ALA A 177 14.05 4.01 11.28
N CYS A 178 12.87 3.75 11.85
CA CYS A 178 11.94 4.80 12.33
C CYS A 178 12.58 5.78 13.36
N GLY A 179 13.75 5.45 13.93
CA GLY A 179 14.55 6.32 14.80
C GLY A 179 15.64 7.14 14.11
N GLY A 180 15.69 7.19 12.77
CA GLY A 180 16.70 7.94 11.99
C GLY A 180 18.07 7.26 11.88
N GLY A 181 18.17 6.00 12.29
CA GLY A 181 19.38 5.19 12.11
C GLY A 181 19.42 4.63 10.70
N THR A 182 20.41 5.02 9.90
CA THR A 182 20.69 4.40 8.60
C THR A 182 21.75 3.32 8.81
N GLY A 183 21.37 2.06 8.58
CA GLY A 183 22.36 1.00 8.53
C GLY A 183 23.19 1.08 7.24
N GLN A 184 24.33 0.39 7.20
CA GLN A 184 25.08 0.17 5.97
C GLN A 184 24.56 -1.07 5.23
N PRO A 185 24.40 -1.03 3.90
CA PRO A 185 23.95 -2.18 3.14
C PRO A 185 24.95 -3.32 3.27
N GLN A 186 24.47 -4.48 3.71
CA GLN A 186 25.27 -5.68 3.84
C GLN A 186 24.77 -6.73 2.83
N PRO A 187 25.59 -7.09 1.82
CA PRO A 187 25.27 -8.18 0.91
C PRO A 187 25.50 -9.55 1.55
N HIS A 188 24.72 -10.55 1.15
CA HIS A 188 24.78 -11.92 1.65
C HIS A 188 24.83 -12.93 0.50
N ASP A 189 25.87 -13.75 0.49
CA ASP A 189 26.03 -14.92 -0.38
C ASP A 189 26.74 -16.03 0.41
N PRO A 190 26.03 -17.10 0.83
CA PRO A 190 24.64 -17.42 0.48
C PRO A 190 23.62 -16.56 1.26
N PRO A 191 22.36 -16.43 0.80
CA PRO A 191 21.38 -15.49 1.37
C PRO A 191 20.97 -15.88 2.79
N LEU A 192 20.54 -14.90 3.59
CA LEU A 192 19.91 -15.17 4.88
C LEU A 192 18.47 -15.62 4.64
N ILE A 193 18.12 -16.83 5.06
CA ILE A 193 16.77 -17.39 4.88
C ILE A 193 16.07 -17.45 6.23
N PHE A 194 14.86 -16.93 6.31
CA PHE A 194 14.03 -16.95 7.51
C PHE A 194 12.78 -17.81 7.27
N ASP A 195 12.41 -18.63 8.24
CA ASP A 195 11.10 -19.31 8.26
C ASP A 195 10.10 -18.41 8.97
N LEU A 196 9.26 -17.73 8.20
CA LEU A 196 8.27 -16.80 8.73
C LEU A 196 7.14 -17.50 9.49
N GLU A 197 7.05 -18.83 9.52
CA GLU A 197 6.13 -19.48 10.47
C GLU A 197 6.70 -19.55 11.89
N GLN A 198 8.02 -19.48 12.04
CA GLN A 198 8.72 -19.61 13.32
C GLN A 198 9.25 -18.26 13.81
N ASP A 199 9.67 -17.41 12.88
CA ASP A 199 10.31 -16.13 13.16
C ASP A 199 9.90 -15.09 12.10
N GLU A 200 8.80 -14.42 12.40
CA GLU A 200 8.23 -13.38 11.53
C GLU A 200 8.93 -12.04 11.62
N SER A 201 9.62 -11.82 12.73
CA SER A 201 10.43 -10.62 12.94
C SER A 201 11.77 -10.71 12.20
N GLU A 202 12.05 -11.87 11.57
CA GLU A 202 13.24 -12.09 10.75
C GLU A 202 14.53 -11.84 11.56
N GLU A 203 14.52 -12.26 12.84
CA GLU A 203 15.61 -12.07 13.79
C GLU A 203 16.68 -13.16 13.71
N THR A 204 16.26 -14.40 13.44
CA THR A 204 17.06 -15.62 13.52
C THR A 204 17.05 -16.35 12.17
N PRO A 205 18.07 -16.17 11.33
CA PRO A 205 18.15 -16.88 10.07
C PRO A 205 18.36 -18.38 10.27
N LEU A 206 17.82 -19.18 9.36
CA LEU A 206 18.12 -20.60 9.25
C LEU A 206 19.63 -20.82 9.11
N ARG A 207 20.14 -21.81 9.83
CA ARG A 207 21.56 -22.14 9.75
C ARG A 207 21.89 -22.81 8.41
N PHE A 208 22.98 -22.36 7.80
CA PHE A 208 23.47 -22.84 6.50
C PHE A 208 23.70 -24.35 6.43
N ASP A 209 24.03 -24.99 7.55
CA ASP A 209 24.33 -26.43 7.63
C ASP A 209 23.09 -27.31 7.76
N THR A 210 21.89 -26.72 7.84
CA THR A 210 20.65 -27.49 7.99
C THR A 210 20.12 -28.00 6.64
N PRO A 211 19.54 -29.21 6.60
CA PRO A 211 18.89 -29.72 5.39
C PRO A 211 17.76 -28.81 4.89
N GLU A 212 17.08 -28.13 5.81
CA GLU A 212 16.03 -27.16 5.51
C GLU A 212 16.58 -25.98 4.71
N TYR A 213 17.66 -25.34 5.18
CA TYR A 213 18.32 -24.26 4.46
C TYR A 213 18.71 -24.70 3.04
N GLN A 214 19.38 -25.86 2.92
CA GLN A 214 19.84 -26.38 1.64
C GLN A 214 18.70 -26.66 0.66
N THR A 215 17.57 -27.14 1.17
CA THR A 215 16.38 -27.41 0.35
C THR A 215 15.77 -26.13 -0.19
N VAL A 216 15.68 -25.09 0.64
CA VAL A 216 15.09 -23.80 0.23
C VAL A 216 16.02 -23.05 -0.72
N ALA A 217 17.33 -23.06 -0.46
CA ALA A 217 18.32 -22.36 -1.29
C ALA A 217 18.47 -22.93 -2.71
N GLN A 218 18.00 -24.17 -2.96
CA GLN A 218 18.05 -24.82 -4.28
C GLN A 218 16.81 -24.55 -5.14
N ARG A 219 15.77 -23.93 -4.58
CA ARG A 219 14.54 -23.57 -5.31
C ARG A 219 14.71 -22.25 -6.04
#